data_AF-A0A1H3LI36-F1
#
_entry.id   AF-A0A1H3LI36-F1
#
_cell.length_a   1.000
_cell.length_b   1.000
_cell.length_c   1.000
_cell.angle_alpha   90.00
_cell.angle_beta   90.00
_cell.angle_gamma   90.00
#
_symmetry.space_group_name_H-M   'P 1'
#
loop_
_entity.id
_entity.type
_entity.pdbx_description
1 polymer ?
#
loop_
_entity_poly.entity_id
_entity_poly.type
_entity_poly.pdbx_seq_one_letter_code
_entity_poly.pdbx_strand_id
1 'polypeptide(L)'
;MITYYLILTLGCVLSLALPLRLLYREGTMVIASRPIFLFSIYFFLIHFLTPLYKASVSRFRYQAEYDELAMIYNALLSVLVYILAYIISEYTGKNKKKVILMATEFRGAKDAMFVGVLLYAIGFYFSWEAMGAITHSIGVEEFMSDRIAGGSQLGLGQHFSNLLIIGSVIFFAGWLNSRRLLRLVGLLGSIAMIAYSFSYFGLLSSRNSILIVIIFHITIFAFYRPTQIKGSTKGIRYILLFLAIAIGLVFAGHQTTVARYTDRGGWHAQQQLENVWYTLLDGTFGNDENLLWLLENDHEYYFGFTYLAGFVNLIPSALWPEKPWGAGPEIRNMIYPGTYVKGGLHNSSITTGLLTEARMNFGLLGMLVAVFLWAKISKFFFWRILASTHIVSQTAWLVSGISLSTMLMYSEFLGFFGRFIFLFVPPFVLLMLVRILKQAIRLQAKNM
;
A
#
# COMPACT_ATOMS: atom_id res chain seq x y z
N MET A 1 -20.26 0.48 26.27
CA MET A 1 -19.92 1.14 24.99
C MET A 1 -19.16 2.47 25.14
N ILE A 2 -19.47 3.33 26.11
CA ILE A 2 -18.82 4.66 26.26
C ILE A 2 -17.29 4.55 26.35
N THR A 3 -16.78 3.60 27.13
CA THR A 3 -15.34 3.37 27.30
C THR A 3 -14.64 3.05 25.98
N TYR A 4 -15.24 2.19 25.16
CA TYR A 4 -14.72 1.85 23.83
C TYR A 4 -14.60 3.09 22.93
N TYR A 5 -15.66 3.91 22.84
CA TYR A 5 -15.66 5.17 22.09
C TYR A 5 -14.57 6.13 22.55
N LEU A 6 -14.37 6.26 23.87
CA LEU A 6 -13.34 7.11 24.44
C LEU A 6 -11.93 6.64 24.04
N ILE A 7 -11.65 5.34 24.12
CA ILE A 7 -10.34 4.77 23.76
C ILE A 7 -10.05 4.97 22.27
N LEU A 8 -11.01 4.68 21.39
CA LEU A 8 -10.85 4.90 19.95
C LEU A 8 -10.63 6.38 19.62
N THR A 9 -11.40 7.28 20.24
CA THR A 9 -11.24 8.73 20.05
C THR A 9 -9.85 9.20 20.49
N LEU A 10 -9.37 8.71 21.63
CA LEU A 10 -8.01 8.99 22.08
C LEU A 10 -6.97 8.46 21.08
N GLY A 11 -7.16 7.23 20.59
CA GLY A 11 -6.33 6.64 19.52
C GLY A 11 -6.31 7.50 18.25
N CYS A 12 -7.46 8.02 17.81
CA CYS A 12 -7.58 8.96 16.69
C CYS A 12 -6.73 10.22 16.92
N VAL A 13 -6.87 10.84 18.10
CA VAL A 13 -6.12 12.06 18.45
C VAL A 13 -4.61 11.77 18.46
N LEU A 14 -4.18 10.69 19.11
CA LEU A 14 -2.75 10.32 19.19
C LEU A 14 -2.14 10.01 17.82
N SER A 15 -2.87 9.27 16.98
CA SER A 15 -2.42 8.84 15.65
C SER A 15 -2.38 9.97 14.63
N LEU A 16 -3.25 10.97 14.74
CA LEU A 16 -3.22 12.17 13.87
C LEU A 16 -2.29 13.27 14.37
N ALA A 17 -2.16 13.45 15.69
CA ALA A 17 -1.31 14.48 16.27
C ALA A 17 0.17 14.30 15.88
N LEU A 18 0.63 13.04 15.76
CA LEU A 18 2.01 12.75 15.40
C LEU A 18 2.36 13.19 13.96
N PRO A 19 1.67 12.74 12.89
CA PRO A 19 1.86 13.25 11.54
C PRO A 19 1.77 14.78 11.45
N LEU A 20 0.77 15.40 12.08
CA LEU A 20 0.61 16.86 12.05
C LEU A 20 1.80 17.58 12.69
N ARG A 21 2.25 17.11 13.85
CA ARG A 21 3.43 17.64 14.55
C ARG A 21 4.69 17.47 13.72
N LEU A 22 4.88 16.30 13.11
CA LEU A 22 6.01 15.97 12.25
C LEU A 22 6.03 16.87 11.01
N LEU A 23 4.89 17.04 10.36
CA LEU A 23 4.71 17.89 9.18
C LEU A 23 5.00 19.36 9.51
N TYR A 24 4.47 19.87 10.63
CA TYR A 24 4.75 21.22 11.10
C TYR A 24 6.24 21.45 11.43
N ARG A 25 6.91 20.47 12.05
CA ARG A 25 8.31 20.58 12.48
C ARG A 25 9.31 20.44 11.33
N GLU A 26 9.10 19.45 10.45
CA GLU A 26 10.07 18.99 9.45
C GLU A 26 9.67 19.34 8.01
N GLY A 27 8.46 19.87 7.80
CA GLY A 27 7.93 20.18 6.46
C GLY A 27 7.46 18.93 5.71
N THR A 28 7.17 19.09 4.42
CA THR A 28 6.62 18.01 3.58
C THR A 28 7.55 16.81 3.41
N MET A 29 8.86 17.01 3.58
CA MET A 29 9.86 15.93 3.48
C MET A 29 9.58 14.77 4.44
N VAL A 30 8.93 15.05 5.58
CA VAL A 30 8.63 14.06 6.62
C VAL A 30 7.75 12.91 6.11
N ILE A 31 6.92 13.17 5.11
CA ILE A 31 6.05 12.17 4.46
C ILE A 31 6.90 11.02 3.89
N ALA A 32 8.08 11.36 3.36
CA ALA A 32 9.01 10.42 2.74
C ALA A 32 10.12 9.94 3.69
N SER A 33 10.59 10.82 4.58
CA SER A 33 11.76 10.55 5.43
C SER A 33 11.42 9.86 6.74
N ARG A 34 10.15 9.83 7.16
CA ARG A 34 9.73 9.19 8.42
C ARG A 34 8.68 8.11 8.13
N PRO A 35 9.06 6.82 8.10
CA PRO A 35 8.12 5.72 7.90
C PRO A 35 6.92 5.75 8.87
N ILE A 36 7.16 6.17 10.12
CA ILE A 36 6.10 6.33 11.13
C ILE A 36 5.00 7.32 10.70
N PHE A 37 5.29 8.29 9.81
CA PHE A 37 4.28 9.24 9.32
C PHE A 37 3.15 8.52 8.59
N LEU A 38 3.47 7.74 7.55
CA LEU A 38 2.47 7.02 6.77
C LEU A 38 1.87 5.86 7.55
N PHE A 39 2.67 5.18 8.39
CA PHE A 39 2.16 4.17 9.30
C PHE A 39 1.07 4.75 10.21
N SER A 40 1.27 5.93 10.80
CA SER A 40 0.29 6.55 11.69
C SER A 40 -1.02 6.89 10.97
N ILE A 41 -0.95 7.35 9.72
CA ILE A 41 -2.15 7.63 8.91
C ILE A 41 -2.92 6.34 8.61
N TYR A 42 -2.24 5.28 8.19
CA TYR A 42 -2.90 4.01 7.89
C TYR A 42 -3.43 3.31 9.14
N PHE A 43 -2.66 3.34 10.23
CA PHE A 43 -3.07 2.82 11.52
C PHE A 43 -4.30 3.57 12.05
N PHE A 44 -4.34 4.90 11.91
CA PHE A 44 -5.51 5.72 12.19
C PHE A 44 -6.74 5.25 11.42
N LEU A 45 -6.63 5.11 10.10
CA LEU A 45 -7.76 4.73 9.25
C LEU A 45 -8.30 3.34 9.60
N ILE A 46 -7.39 2.38 9.81
CA ILE A 46 -7.71 0.97 10.00
C ILE A 46 -8.19 0.66 11.42
N HIS A 47 -7.41 1.04 12.43
CA HIS A 47 -7.57 0.56 13.81
C HIS A 47 -8.30 1.55 14.73
N PHE A 48 -8.60 2.77 14.26
CA PHE A 48 -9.34 3.76 15.04
C PHE A 48 -10.56 4.33 14.32
N LEU A 49 -10.40 4.91 13.13
CA LEU A 49 -11.51 5.53 12.40
C LEU A 49 -12.53 4.51 11.92
N THR A 50 -12.09 3.41 11.30
CA THR A 50 -13.00 2.38 10.79
C THR A 50 -13.81 1.73 11.93
N PRO A 51 -13.20 1.27 13.04
CA PRO A 51 -13.95 0.67 14.16
C PRO A 51 -14.89 1.67 14.83
N LEU A 52 -14.48 2.94 14.96
CA LEU A 52 -15.32 4.01 15.48
C LEU A 52 -16.58 4.17 14.63
N TYR A 53 -16.41 4.18 13.30
CA TYR A 53 -17.51 4.27 12.37
C TYR A 53 -18.42 3.03 12.41
N LYS A 54 -17.85 1.81 12.43
CA LYS A 54 -18.61 0.54 12.53
C LYS A 54 -19.50 0.52 13.77
N ALA A 55 -18.95 0.90 14.91
CA ALA A 55 -19.71 0.97 16.15
C ALA A 55 -20.83 2.02 16.10
N SER A 56 -20.58 3.18 15.46
CA SER A 56 -21.59 4.25 15.36
C SER A 56 -22.82 3.86 14.55
N VAL A 57 -22.67 2.96 13.58
CA VAL A 57 -23.78 2.42 12.78
C VAL A 57 -24.28 1.07 13.29
N SER A 58 -23.70 0.54 14.38
CA SER A 58 -24.00 -0.78 14.95
C SER A 58 -24.00 -1.89 13.88
N ARG A 59 -23.03 -1.83 12.96
CA ARG A 59 -22.94 -2.77 11.84
C ARG A 59 -21.58 -3.42 11.81
N PHE A 60 -21.59 -4.74 11.94
CA PHE A 60 -20.43 -5.59 11.83
C PHE A 60 -20.60 -6.54 10.64
N ARG A 61 -19.49 -6.97 10.06
CA ARG A 61 -19.48 -7.81 8.86
C ARG A 61 -19.66 -9.28 9.20
N TYR A 62 -19.04 -9.75 10.27
CA TYR A 62 -18.94 -11.19 10.56
C TYR A 62 -19.99 -11.69 11.53
N GLN A 63 -20.32 -10.87 12.53
CA GLN A 63 -21.26 -11.19 13.60
C GLN A 63 -22.23 -10.04 13.76
N ALA A 64 -23.39 -10.28 14.38
CA ALA A 64 -24.37 -9.21 14.62
C ALA A 64 -23.86 -8.22 15.67
N GLU A 65 -23.27 -8.75 16.74
CA GLU A 65 -22.74 -8.01 17.89
C GLU A 65 -21.48 -8.71 18.38
N TYR A 66 -20.61 -7.93 19.02
CA TYR A 66 -19.37 -8.38 19.66
C TYR A 66 -19.46 -8.05 21.17
N ASP A 67 -18.80 -8.84 22.01
CA ASP A 67 -18.69 -8.60 23.44
C ASP A 67 -17.99 -7.27 23.73
N GLU A 68 -18.55 -6.50 24.67
CA GLU A 68 -18.03 -5.17 24.99
C GLU A 68 -16.58 -5.23 25.52
N LEU A 69 -16.22 -6.25 26.29
CA LEU A 69 -14.87 -6.39 26.83
C LEU A 69 -13.88 -6.70 25.71
N ALA A 70 -14.25 -7.54 24.74
CA ALA A 70 -13.43 -7.82 23.57
C ALA A 70 -13.22 -6.56 22.72
N MET A 71 -14.26 -5.76 22.51
CA MET A 71 -14.17 -4.47 21.83
C MET A 71 -13.21 -3.51 22.56
N ILE A 72 -13.38 -3.35 23.88
CA ILE A 72 -12.49 -2.51 24.71
C ILE A 72 -11.05 -3.01 24.65
N TYR A 73 -10.83 -4.33 24.78
CA TYR A 73 -9.51 -4.95 24.71
C TYR A 73 -8.85 -4.70 23.36
N ASN A 74 -9.58 -4.88 22.24
CA ASN A 74 -9.07 -4.60 20.90
C ASN A 74 -8.62 -3.13 20.74
N ALA A 75 -9.43 -2.18 21.24
CA ALA A 75 -9.09 -0.76 21.19
C ALA A 75 -7.83 -0.43 22.02
N LEU A 76 -7.72 -0.97 23.24
CA LEU A 76 -6.53 -0.80 24.09
C LEU A 76 -5.28 -1.41 23.44
N LEU A 77 -5.42 -2.59 22.86
CA LEU A 77 -4.35 -3.29 22.16
C LEU A 77 -3.85 -2.46 20.97
N SER A 78 -4.76 -1.89 20.17
CA SER A 78 -4.41 -1.00 19.06
C SER A 78 -3.66 0.26 19.54
N VAL A 79 -4.07 0.87 20.65
CA VAL A 79 -3.33 2.00 21.26
C VAL A 79 -1.93 1.56 21.71
N LEU A 80 -1.81 0.43 22.40
CA LEU A 80 -0.53 -0.11 22.87
C LEU A 80 0.42 -0.37 21.70
N VAL A 81 -0.06 -1.06 20.67
CA VAL A 81 0.73 -1.41 19.47
C VAL A 81 1.18 -0.14 18.74
N TYR A 82 0.31 0.87 18.62
CA TYR A 82 0.67 2.16 18.03
C TYR A 82 1.76 2.88 18.83
N ILE A 83 1.62 2.94 20.16
CA ILE A 83 2.61 3.57 21.05
C ILE A 83 3.96 2.85 20.92
N LEU A 84 3.97 1.51 20.87
CA LEU A 84 5.19 0.73 20.68
C LEU A 84 5.84 1.00 19.32
N ALA A 85 5.05 1.04 18.24
CA ALA A 85 5.53 1.39 16.91
C ALA A 85 6.21 2.76 16.91
N TYR A 86 5.58 3.74 17.56
CA TYR A 86 6.13 5.09 17.73
C TYR A 86 7.44 5.10 18.53
N ILE A 87 7.46 4.49 19.72
CA ILE A 87 8.63 4.45 20.59
C ILE A 87 9.80 3.77 19.89
N ILE A 88 9.60 2.62 19.26
CA ILE A 88 10.67 1.88 18.59
C ILE A 88 11.19 2.66 17.38
N SER A 89 10.29 3.26 16.59
CA SER A 89 10.69 4.09 15.44
C SER A 89 11.50 5.33 15.87
N GLU A 90 11.08 6.04 16.92
CA GLU A 90 11.79 7.24 17.40
C GLU A 90 13.09 6.91 18.15
N TYR A 91 13.07 5.90 19.03
CA TYR A 91 14.26 5.50 19.80
C TYR A 91 15.39 5.07 18.88
N THR A 92 15.05 4.31 17.83
CA THR A 92 16.04 3.90 16.84
C THR A 92 16.52 5.06 15.96
N GLY A 93 15.81 6.18 15.92
CA GLY A 93 16.13 7.38 15.11
C GLY A 93 16.94 8.48 15.82
N LYS A 94 17.21 8.38 17.13
CA LYS A 94 17.84 9.46 17.93
C LYS A 94 19.25 9.88 17.47
N ASN A 95 19.96 9.02 16.74
CA ASN A 95 21.26 9.37 16.19
C ASN A 95 21.13 9.83 14.72
N LYS A 96 21.00 11.14 14.49
CA LYS A 96 21.77 11.89 13.47
C LYS A 96 21.34 13.35 13.32
N LYS A 97 22.36 14.18 13.02
CA LYS A 97 22.33 15.58 12.57
C LYS A 97 21.09 15.86 11.72
N LYS A 98 20.47 17.05 11.89
CA LYS A 98 19.44 17.58 10.97
C LYS A 98 19.83 17.13 9.57
N VAL A 99 19.02 16.28 8.97
CA VAL A 99 19.20 15.88 7.57
C VAL A 99 18.90 17.16 6.78
N ILE A 100 19.90 18.03 6.69
CA ILE A 100 19.91 19.10 5.73
C ILE A 100 20.18 18.38 4.42
N LEU A 101 19.12 17.79 3.86
CA LEU A 101 19.02 17.53 2.44
C LEU A 101 19.01 18.90 1.79
N MET A 102 20.19 19.56 1.77
CA MET A 102 20.48 20.55 0.76
C MET A 102 20.22 19.83 -0.55
N ALA A 103 19.46 20.47 -1.44
CA ALA A 103 19.11 19.95 -2.74
C ALA A 103 20.39 19.69 -3.56
N THR A 104 21.11 18.63 -3.24
CA THR A 104 22.18 18.10 -4.06
C THR A 104 21.49 17.55 -5.28
N GLU A 105 21.83 18.07 -6.45
CA GLU A 105 21.41 17.49 -7.72
C GLU A 105 21.75 16.00 -7.70
N PHE A 106 20.75 15.14 -7.54
CA PHE A 106 20.99 13.71 -7.50
C PHE A 106 21.50 13.25 -8.87
N ARG A 107 22.46 12.32 -8.88
CA ARG A 107 23.03 11.81 -10.13
C ARG A 107 22.03 10.87 -10.82
N GLY A 108 22.03 10.91 -12.15
CA GLY A 108 21.28 9.94 -12.96
C GLY A 108 19.82 10.30 -13.22
N ALA A 109 19.47 11.59 -13.36
CA ALA A 109 18.11 12.00 -13.76
C ALA A 109 17.69 11.40 -15.10
N LYS A 110 18.56 11.45 -16.12
CA LYS A 110 18.31 10.82 -17.42
C LYS A 110 18.15 9.30 -17.31
N ASP A 111 18.97 8.68 -16.46
CA ASP A 111 18.95 7.23 -16.23
C ASP A 111 17.65 6.81 -15.54
N ALA A 112 17.17 7.61 -14.59
CA ALA A 112 15.88 7.41 -13.96
C ALA A 112 14.73 7.55 -14.96
N MET A 113 14.73 8.58 -15.80
CA MET A 113 13.70 8.70 -16.84
C MET A 113 13.73 7.50 -17.79
N PHE A 114 14.91 7.07 -18.24
CA PHE A 114 15.05 5.92 -19.14
C PHE A 114 14.59 4.61 -18.49
N VAL A 115 15.08 4.31 -17.28
CA VAL A 115 14.67 3.11 -16.51
C VAL A 115 13.18 3.14 -16.21
N GLY A 116 12.63 4.32 -15.87
CA GLY A 116 11.20 4.51 -15.64
C GLY A 116 10.36 4.19 -16.88
N VAL A 117 10.75 4.71 -18.05
CA VAL A 117 10.11 4.38 -19.33
C VAL A 117 10.19 2.88 -19.64
N LEU A 118 11.36 2.26 -19.44
CA LEU A 118 11.54 0.83 -19.73
C LEU A 118 10.65 -0.05 -18.83
N LEU A 119 10.63 0.21 -17.52
CA LEU A 119 9.73 -0.48 -16.58
C LEU A 119 8.26 -0.26 -16.95
N TYR A 120 7.91 0.98 -17.28
CA TYR A 120 6.55 1.34 -17.66
C TYR A 120 6.13 0.64 -18.95
N ALA A 121 7.00 0.54 -19.95
CA ALA A 121 6.74 -0.16 -21.20
C ALA A 121 6.48 -1.66 -20.99
N ILE A 122 7.27 -2.30 -20.12
CA ILE A 122 7.04 -3.71 -19.73
C ILE A 122 5.68 -3.82 -19.02
N GLY A 123 5.41 -2.95 -18.04
CA GLY A 123 4.12 -2.93 -17.34
C GLY A 123 2.93 -2.69 -18.28
N PHE A 124 3.10 -1.81 -19.26
CA PHE A 124 2.11 -1.46 -20.27
C PHE A 124 1.79 -2.64 -21.18
N TYR A 125 2.81 -3.38 -21.63
CA TYR A 125 2.61 -4.58 -22.43
C TYR A 125 1.72 -5.59 -21.69
N PHE A 126 2.07 -5.92 -20.44
CA PHE A 126 1.31 -6.90 -19.66
C PHE A 126 -0.07 -6.39 -19.23
N SER A 127 -0.23 -5.10 -18.95
CA SER A 127 -1.55 -4.53 -18.67
C SER A 127 -2.43 -4.53 -19.92
N TRP A 128 -1.86 -4.28 -21.09
CA TRP A 128 -2.58 -4.34 -22.36
C TRP A 128 -3.05 -5.77 -22.67
N GLU A 129 -2.19 -6.78 -22.50
CA GLU A 129 -2.59 -8.18 -22.63
C GLU A 129 -3.70 -8.55 -21.63
N ALA A 130 -3.55 -8.14 -20.37
CA ALA A 130 -4.56 -8.41 -19.35
C ALA A 130 -5.89 -7.72 -19.66
N MET A 131 -5.87 -6.48 -20.15
CA MET A 131 -7.08 -5.78 -20.60
C MET A 131 -7.73 -6.52 -21.77
N GLY A 132 -6.96 -6.94 -22.77
CA GLY A 132 -7.46 -7.69 -23.91
C GLY A 132 -8.13 -9.01 -23.50
N ALA A 133 -7.52 -9.75 -22.55
CA ALA A 133 -8.12 -10.95 -21.99
C ALA A 133 -9.44 -10.65 -21.24
N ILE A 134 -9.45 -9.61 -20.40
CA ILE A 134 -10.66 -9.21 -19.67
C ILE A 134 -11.78 -8.80 -20.64
N THR A 135 -11.48 -8.06 -21.69
CA THR A 135 -12.51 -7.54 -22.62
C THR A 135 -12.98 -8.55 -23.64
N HIS A 136 -12.10 -9.45 -24.11
CA HIS A 136 -12.42 -10.34 -25.23
C HIS A 136 -12.60 -11.81 -24.86
N SER A 137 -11.94 -12.31 -23.81
CA SER A 137 -12.03 -13.74 -23.45
C SER A 137 -12.84 -14.01 -22.19
N ILE A 138 -12.67 -13.20 -21.14
CA ILE A 138 -13.37 -13.39 -19.86
C ILE A 138 -14.70 -12.63 -19.86
N GLY A 139 -14.71 -11.41 -20.40
CA GLY A 139 -15.83 -10.48 -20.25
C GLY A 139 -15.68 -9.64 -18.98
N VAL A 140 -15.96 -8.34 -19.10
CA VAL A 140 -15.79 -7.37 -18.01
C VAL A 140 -16.72 -7.69 -16.84
N GLU A 141 -17.96 -8.08 -17.10
CA GLU A 141 -18.94 -8.42 -16.07
C GLU A 141 -18.55 -9.68 -15.31
N GLU A 142 -18.14 -10.73 -16.01
CA GLU A 142 -17.67 -11.98 -15.40
C GLU A 142 -16.45 -11.72 -14.52
N PHE A 143 -15.43 -11.02 -15.05
CA PHE A 143 -14.25 -10.63 -14.29
C PHE A 143 -14.62 -9.83 -13.03
N MET A 144 -15.58 -8.90 -13.13
CA MET A 144 -16.01 -8.06 -12.01
C MET A 144 -16.84 -8.80 -10.97
N SER A 145 -17.49 -9.91 -11.35
CA SER A 145 -18.21 -10.79 -10.45
C SER A 145 -17.27 -11.75 -9.69
N ASP A 146 -16.26 -12.31 -10.38
CA ASP A 146 -15.27 -13.22 -9.80
C ASP A 146 -13.83 -12.85 -10.21
N ARG A 147 -13.29 -11.83 -9.54
CA ARG A 147 -11.93 -11.34 -9.79
C ARG A 147 -10.84 -12.32 -9.40
N ILE A 148 -11.11 -13.25 -8.48
CA ILE A 148 -10.09 -14.21 -8.02
C ILE A 148 -9.92 -15.29 -9.08
N ALA A 149 -11.01 -15.87 -9.57
CA ALA A 149 -10.96 -16.82 -10.67
C ALA A 149 -10.45 -16.15 -11.96
N GLY A 150 -11.03 -15.01 -12.35
CA GLY A 150 -10.59 -14.27 -13.54
C GLY A 150 -9.13 -13.83 -13.46
N GLY A 151 -8.68 -13.37 -12.29
CA GLY A 151 -7.27 -13.01 -12.07
C GLY A 151 -6.32 -14.20 -12.15
N SER A 152 -6.74 -15.39 -11.71
CA SER A 152 -5.93 -16.60 -11.80
C SER A 152 -5.63 -17.00 -13.25
N GLN A 153 -6.55 -16.71 -14.19
CA GLN A 153 -6.37 -16.95 -15.62
C GLN A 153 -5.34 -16.00 -16.26
N LEU A 154 -5.17 -14.79 -15.70
CA LEU A 154 -4.17 -13.82 -16.18
C LEU A 154 -2.73 -14.19 -15.74
N GLY A 155 -2.59 -15.06 -14.74
CA GLY A 155 -1.31 -15.57 -14.26
C GLY A 155 -0.31 -14.49 -13.82
N LEU A 156 0.97 -14.74 -14.05
CA LEU A 156 2.05 -13.82 -13.66
C LEU A 156 2.02 -12.48 -14.42
N GLY A 157 1.37 -12.40 -15.58
CA GLY A 157 1.24 -11.17 -16.35
C GLY A 157 0.58 -10.06 -15.53
N GLN A 158 -0.42 -10.40 -14.72
CA GLN A 158 -1.05 -9.45 -13.80
C GLN A 158 -0.03 -8.85 -12.81
N HIS A 159 0.94 -9.63 -12.33
CA HIS A 159 1.97 -9.11 -11.42
C HIS A 159 2.94 -8.16 -12.12
N PHE A 160 3.32 -8.44 -13.37
CA PHE A 160 4.15 -7.53 -14.18
C PHE A 160 3.46 -6.21 -14.50
N SER A 161 2.12 -6.17 -14.56
CA SER A 161 1.40 -4.89 -14.72
C SER A 161 1.64 -3.91 -13.56
N ASN A 162 2.08 -4.37 -12.37
CA ASN A 162 2.49 -3.48 -11.28
C ASN A 162 3.76 -2.67 -11.62
N LEU A 163 4.48 -3.02 -12.68
CA LEU A 163 5.59 -2.22 -13.19
C LEU A 163 5.16 -0.84 -13.71
N LEU A 164 3.88 -0.67 -14.08
CA LEU A 164 3.30 0.64 -14.35
C LEU A 164 3.51 1.62 -13.19
N ILE A 165 3.27 1.13 -11.97
CA ILE A 165 3.37 1.93 -10.75
C ILE A 165 4.82 2.39 -10.54
N ILE A 166 5.76 1.46 -10.47
CA ILE A 166 7.16 1.83 -10.17
C ILE A 166 7.82 2.55 -11.35
N GLY A 167 7.49 2.20 -12.59
CA GLY A 167 7.99 2.86 -13.79
C GLY A 167 7.60 4.34 -13.84
N SER A 168 6.32 4.65 -13.61
CA SER A 168 5.85 6.04 -13.60
C SER A 168 6.47 6.84 -12.45
N VAL A 169 6.62 6.23 -11.28
CA VAL A 169 7.20 6.86 -10.09
C VAL A 169 8.69 7.18 -10.27
N ILE A 170 9.47 6.27 -10.85
CA ILE A 170 10.88 6.49 -11.16
C ILE A 170 11.04 7.53 -12.27
N PHE A 171 10.20 7.49 -13.31
CA PHE A 171 10.18 8.50 -14.35
C PHE A 171 9.90 9.89 -13.77
N PHE A 172 8.88 10.00 -12.92
CA PHE A 172 8.49 11.23 -12.24
C PHE A 172 9.62 11.78 -11.35
N ALA A 173 10.31 10.92 -10.60
CA ALA A 173 11.49 11.30 -9.81
C ALA A 173 12.63 11.84 -10.68
N GLY A 174 12.92 11.17 -11.81
CA GLY A 174 13.90 11.65 -12.79
C GLY A 174 13.54 13.00 -13.40
N TRP A 175 12.26 13.18 -13.76
CA TRP A 175 11.73 14.43 -14.29
C TRP A 175 11.84 15.59 -13.29
N LEU A 176 11.42 15.37 -12.03
CA LEU A 176 11.51 16.38 -10.96
C LEU A 176 12.93 16.92 -10.78
N ASN A 177 13.94 16.11 -11.10
CA ASN A 177 15.36 16.45 -10.98
C ASN A 177 16.02 16.89 -12.31
N SER A 178 15.26 17.11 -13.38
CA SER A 178 15.78 17.46 -14.73
C SER A 178 15.77 18.99 -15.04
N ARG A 179 16.60 19.43 -16.00
CA ARG A 179 16.75 20.85 -16.43
C ARG A 179 15.61 21.32 -17.39
N ARG A 180 15.52 22.64 -17.63
CA ARG A 180 14.39 23.39 -18.24
C ARG A 180 13.71 22.74 -19.46
N LEU A 181 14.44 22.24 -20.46
CA LEU A 181 13.83 21.76 -21.73
C LEU A 181 13.03 20.45 -21.55
N LEU A 182 13.43 19.58 -20.61
CA LEU A 182 12.73 18.32 -20.31
C LEU A 182 11.48 18.53 -19.42
N ARG A 183 11.20 19.76 -18.98
CA ARG A 183 10.14 20.01 -18.00
C ARG A 183 8.75 19.78 -18.57
N LEU A 184 8.43 20.27 -19.77
CA LEU A 184 7.09 20.09 -20.33
C LEU A 184 6.87 18.64 -20.78
N VAL A 185 7.81 18.09 -21.54
CA VAL A 185 7.72 16.71 -22.05
C VAL A 185 7.65 15.70 -20.90
N GLY A 186 8.48 15.85 -19.86
CA GLY A 186 8.42 14.95 -18.71
C GLY A 186 7.18 15.17 -17.83
N LEU A 187 6.60 16.37 -17.79
CA LEU A 187 5.32 16.60 -17.12
C LEU A 187 4.20 15.86 -17.85
N LEU A 188 4.08 16.08 -19.16
CA LEU A 188 3.08 15.43 -20.00
C LEU A 188 3.24 13.91 -19.97
N GLY A 189 4.47 13.40 -20.05
CA GLY A 189 4.77 11.98 -19.91
C GLY A 189 4.34 11.42 -18.55
N SER A 190 4.59 12.14 -17.45
CA SER A 190 4.17 11.71 -16.11
C SER A 190 2.65 11.68 -15.99
N ILE A 191 1.95 12.70 -16.50
CA ILE A 191 0.49 12.77 -16.51
C ILE A 191 -0.09 11.60 -17.32
N ALA A 192 0.43 11.35 -18.53
CA ALA A 192 -0.01 10.24 -19.36
C ALA A 192 0.20 8.89 -18.67
N MET A 193 1.36 8.68 -18.04
CA MET A 193 1.67 7.44 -17.31
C MET A 193 0.74 7.21 -16.11
N ILE A 194 0.45 8.26 -15.34
CA ILE A 194 -0.48 8.19 -14.20
C ILE A 194 -1.91 7.94 -14.70
N ALA A 195 -2.35 8.67 -15.73
CA ALA A 195 -3.68 8.53 -16.30
C ALA A 195 -3.94 7.10 -16.80
N TYR A 196 -3.01 6.53 -17.58
CA TYR A 196 -3.15 5.14 -18.03
C TYR A 196 -3.12 4.15 -16.87
N SER A 197 -2.27 4.37 -15.85
CA SER A 197 -2.28 3.52 -14.65
C SER A 197 -3.64 3.54 -13.95
N PHE A 198 -4.29 4.71 -13.88
CA PHE A 198 -5.64 4.84 -13.30
C PHE A 198 -6.69 4.15 -14.15
N SER A 199 -6.63 4.29 -15.48
CA SER A 199 -7.55 3.60 -16.39
C SER A 199 -7.44 2.09 -16.23
N TYR A 200 -6.22 1.54 -16.22
CA TYR A 200 -5.99 0.11 -16.06
C TYR A 200 -6.44 -0.42 -14.68
N PHE A 201 -5.99 0.20 -13.59
CA PHE A 201 -6.39 -0.26 -12.25
C PHE A 201 -7.86 0.05 -11.94
N GLY A 202 -8.46 1.02 -12.63
CA GLY A 202 -9.89 1.28 -12.64
C GLY A 202 -10.67 0.14 -13.26
N LEU A 203 -10.23 -0.36 -14.43
CA LEU A 203 -10.81 -1.55 -15.08
C LEU A 203 -10.73 -2.78 -14.18
N LEU A 204 -9.60 -2.98 -13.48
CA LEU A 204 -9.45 -4.05 -12.49
C LEU A 204 -10.26 -3.85 -11.19
N SER A 205 -10.90 -2.69 -11.04
CA SER A 205 -11.55 -2.25 -9.80
C SER A 205 -10.61 -2.36 -8.58
N SER A 206 -9.32 -2.12 -8.80
CA SER A 206 -8.29 -2.20 -7.76
C SER A 206 -8.08 -0.84 -7.10
N ARG A 207 -8.99 -0.50 -6.18
CA ARG A 207 -8.92 0.73 -5.36
C ARG A 207 -7.56 0.89 -4.67
N ASN A 208 -7.03 -0.23 -4.18
CA ASN A 208 -5.75 -0.30 -3.50
C ASN A 208 -4.58 0.08 -4.43
N SER A 209 -4.57 -0.38 -5.68
CA SER A 209 -3.52 -0.02 -6.64
C SER A 209 -3.57 1.47 -7.00
N ILE A 210 -4.77 2.02 -7.19
CA ILE A 210 -4.94 3.47 -7.46
C ILE A 210 -4.41 4.30 -6.28
N LEU A 211 -4.77 3.93 -5.05
CA LEU A 211 -4.31 4.60 -3.84
C LEU A 211 -2.77 4.53 -3.70
N ILE A 212 -2.18 3.37 -3.99
CA ILE A 212 -0.72 3.18 -3.99
C ILE A 212 -0.05 4.12 -4.98
N VAL A 213 -0.54 4.20 -6.24
CA VAL A 213 0.00 5.10 -7.26
C VAL A 213 0.04 6.53 -6.73
N ILE A 214 -1.08 7.02 -6.16
CA ILE A 214 -1.16 8.40 -5.68
C ILE A 214 -0.20 8.65 -4.52
N ILE A 215 -0.16 7.76 -3.53
CA ILE A 215 0.73 7.91 -2.37
C ILE A 215 2.19 7.92 -2.79
N PHE A 216 2.59 7.06 -3.74
CA PHE A 216 3.96 7.04 -4.23
C PHE A 216 4.32 8.37 -4.92
N HIS A 217 3.46 8.90 -5.79
CA HIS A 217 3.74 10.18 -6.47
C HIS A 217 3.75 11.37 -5.51
N ILE A 218 2.80 11.43 -4.56
CA ILE A 218 2.77 12.47 -3.50
C ILE A 218 4.06 12.42 -2.68
N THR A 219 4.48 11.22 -2.27
CA THR A 219 5.66 11.06 -1.42
C THR A 219 6.95 11.42 -2.18
N ILE A 220 7.06 11.03 -3.44
CA ILE A 220 8.18 11.42 -4.31
C ILE A 220 8.21 12.93 -4.55
N PHE A 221 7.06 13.54 -4.81
CA PHE A 221 6.96 14.99 -4.93
C PHE A 221 7.43 15.67 -3.64
N ALA A 222 6.92 15.24 -2.48
CA ALA A 222 7.28 15.78 -1.18
C ALA A 222 8.78 15.61 -0.85
N PHE A 223 9.40 14.52 -1.32
CA PHE A 223 10.83 14.25 -1.13
C PHE A 223 11.72 15.13 -2.01
N TYR A 224 11.46 15.22 -3.32
CA TYR A 224 12.30 15.97 -4.26
C TYR A 224 11.95 17.48 -4.34
N ARG A 225 10.78 17.89 -3.86
CA ARG A 225 10.35 19.30 -3.74
C ARG A 225 9.98 19.63 -2.29
N PRO A 226 10.93 19.48 -1.35
CA PRO A 226 10.64 19.69 0.06
C PRO A 226 10.29 21.14 0.33
N THR A 227 9.26 21.36 1.15
CA THR A 227 8.81 22.70 1.53
C THR A 227 8.64 22.79 3.03
N GLN A 228 9.23 23.84 3.61
CA GLN A 228 9.05 24.16 5.03
C GLN A 228 7.69 24.85 5.24
N ILE A 229 6.96 24.42 6.26
CA ILE A 229 5.62 24.94 6.54
C ILE A 229 5.66 26.20 7.42
N LYS A 230 6.69 26.35 8.27
CA LYS A 230 6.83 27.50 9.16
C LYS A 230 6.85 28.82 8.39
N GLY A 231 5.74 29.55 8.44
CA GLY A 231 5.60 30.90 7.88
C GLY A 231 5.67 31.00 6.35
N SER A 232 5.64 29.89 5.61
CA SER A 232 5.73 29.93 4.15
C SER A 232 4.37 29.74 3.50
N THR A 233 3.94 30.73 2.69
CA THR A 233 2.71 30.64 1.88
C THR A 233 2.75 29.43 0.93
N LYS A 234 3.93 29.05 0.46
CA LYS A 234 4.15 27.84 -0.34
C LYS A 234 3.84 26.55 0.42
N GLY A 235 4.24 26.46 1.69
CA GLY A 235 3.96 25.31 2.54
C GLY A 235 2.47 25.12 2.75
N ILE A 236 1.75 26.20 3.08
CA ILE A 236 0.28 26.19 3.22
C ILE A 236 -0.38 25.72 1.92
N ARG A 237 0.03 26.26 0.76
CA ARG A 237 -0.49 25.83 -0.55
C ARG A 237 -0.31 24.34 -0.80
N TYR A 238 0.83 23.75 -0.44
CA TYR A 238 1.03 22.31 -0.59
C TYR A 238 0.22 21.47 0.39
N ILE A 239 0.03 21.91 1.63
CA ILE A 239 -0.88 21.24 2.55
C ILE A 239 -2.30 21.24 1.97
N LEU A 240 -2.78 22.40 1.51
CA LEU A 240 -4.10 22.52 0.89
C LEU A 240 -4.22 21.64 -0.36
N LEU A 241 -3.18 21.56 -1.18
CA LEU A 241 -3.13 20.67 -2.35
C LEU A 241 -3.23 19.19 -1.92
N PHE A 242 -2.44 18.75 -0.94
CA PHE A 242 -2.50 17.36 -0.47
C PHE A 242 -3.84 17.03 0.18
N LEU A 243 -4.42 17.97 0.92
CA LEU A 243 -5.76 17.84 1.48
C LEU A 243 -6.81 17.73 0.38
N ALA A 244 -6.75 18.58 -0.65
CA ALA A 244 -7.65 18.52 -1.80
C ALA A 244 -7.54 17.18 -2.54
N ILE A 245 -6.32 16.66 -2.74
CA ILE A 245 -6.10 15.33 -3.34
C ILE A 245 -6.69 14.23 -2.46
N ALA A 246 -6.48 14.28 -1.13
CA ALA A 246 -7.03 13.31 -0.20
C ALA A 246 -8.58 13.32 -0.20
N ILE A 247 -9.20 14.50 -0.19
CA ILE A 247 -10.66 14.65 -0.27
C ILE A 247 -11.18 14.15 -1.62
N GLY A 248 -10.52 14.52 -2.72
CA GLY A 248 -10.89 14.05 -4.06
C GLY A 248 -10.82 12.53 -4.17
N LEU A 249 -9.84 11.89 -3.52
CA LEU A 249 -9.73 10.45 -3.43
C LEU A 249 -10.87 9.79 -2.66
N VAL A 250 -11.23 10.35 -1.50
CA VAL A 250 -12.36 9.87 -0.70
C VAL A 250 -13.65 9.97 -1.51
N PHE A 251 -13.87 11.09 -2.21
CA PHE A 251 -15.03 11.29 -3.08
C PHE A 251 -15.04 10.30 -4.26
N ALA A 252 -13.90 10.08 -4.94
CA ALA A 252 -13.80 9.10 -6.00
C ALA A 252 -14.07 7.66 -5.49
N GLY A 253 -13.55 7.31 -4.31
CA GLY A 253 -13.85 6.05 -3.62
C GLY A 253 -15.34 5.89 -3.32
N HIS A 254 -15.99 6.95 -2.86
CA HIS A 254 -17.43 6.98 -2.65
C HIS A 254 -18.20 6.75 -3.95
N GLN A 255 -17.93 7.53 -5.00
CA GLN A 255 -18.63 7.40 -6.29
C GLN A 255 -18.44 6.03 -6.94
N THR A 256 -17.23 5.48 -6.90
CA THR A 256 -16.96 4.12 -7.39
C THR A 256 -17.64 3.03 -6.55
N THR A 257 -17.91 3.30 -5.27
CA THR A 257 -18.70 2.40 -4.43
C THR A 257 -20.17 2.48 -4.79
N VAL A 258 -20.73 3.67 -4.97
CA VAL A 258 -22.11 3.86 -5.45
C VAL A 258 -22.33 3.14 -6.78
N ALA A 259 -21.51 3.47 -7.80
CA ALA A 259 -21.61 2.88 -9.12
C ALA A 259 -21.56 1.35 -9.10
N ARG A 260 -20.75 0.75 -8.21
CA ARG A 260 -20.63 -0.72 -8.09
C ARG A 260 -21.93 -1.39 -7.65
N TYR A 261 -22.73 -0.73 -6.82
CA TYR A 261 -23.93 -1.32 -6.22
C TYR A 261 -25.23 -0.86 -6.88
N THR A 262 -25.26 0.28 -7.57
CA THR A 262 -26.45 0.74 -8.31
C THR A 262 -26.91 -0.29 -9.34
N ASP A 263 -25.98 -0.88 -10.09
CA ASP A 263 -26.32 -1.75 -11.22
C ASP A 263 -26.56 -3.22 -10.81
N ARG A 264 -26.29 -3.58 -9.56
CA ARG A 264 -26.41 -4.98 -9.08
C ARG A 264 -27.82 -5.36 -8.64
N GLY A 265 -28.64 -4.39 -8.26
CA GLY A 265 -30.00 -4.62 -7.74
C GLY A 265 -30.05 -5.50 -6.48
N GLY A 266 -31.26 -5.71 -5.96
CA GLY A 266 -31.53 -6.59 -4.83
C GLY A 266 -31.24 -6.00 -3.44
N TRP A 267 -31.74 -6.69 -2.41
CA TRP A 267 -31.70 -6.22 -1.02
C TRP A 267 -30.28 -5.93 -0.52
N HIS A 268 -29.31 -6.79 -0.85
CA HIS A 268 -27.92 -6.58 -0.44
C HIS A 268 -27.33 -5.30 -1.03
N ALA A 269 -27.53 -5.04 -2.33
CA ALA A 269 -27.01 -3.83 -2.96
C ALA A 269 -27.64 -2.57 -2.37
N GLN A 270 -28.95 -2.59 -2.11
CA GLN A 270 -29.65 -1.50 -1.45
C GLN A 270 -29.07 -1.22 -0.06
N GLN A 271 -28.81 -2.25 0.75
CA GLN A 271 -28.22 -2.10 2.08
C GLN A 271 -26.79 -1.52 2.03
N GLN A 272 -26.02 -1.81 0.98
CA GLN A 272 -24.69 -1.22 0.76
C GLN A 272 -24.76 0.24 0.31
N LEU A 273 -25.80 0.61 -0.46
CA LEU A 273 -26.07 1.98 -0.91
C LEU A 273 -26.61 2.88 0.21
N GLU A 274 -27.39 2.34 1.13
CA GLU A 274 -27.86 3.08 2.32
C GLU A 274 -26.70 3.40 3.27
N ASN A 275 -25.62 2.63 3.21
CA ASN A 275 -24.46 2.75 4.09
C ASN A 275 -23.14 2.92 3.31
N VAL A 276 -23.12 3.69 2.23
CA VAL A 276 -21.95 3.78 1.31
C VAL A 276 -20.64 4.07 2.04
N TRP A 277 -20.64 4.93 3.05
CA TRP A 277 -19.45 5.25 3.83
C TRP A 277 -18.92 4.05 4.62
N TYR A 278 -19.82 3.25 5.21
CA TYR A 278 -19.47 1.97 5.84
C TYR A 278 -18.83 1.06 4.81
N THR A 279 -19.51 0.86 3.67
CA THR A 279 -19.08 -0.03 2.59
C THR A 279 -17.71 0.37 2.02
N LEU A 280 -17.46 1.67 1.92
CA LEU A 280 -16.18 2.23 1.47
C LEU A 280 -15.06 1.94 2.47
N LEU A 281 -15.28 2.29 3.75
CA LEU A 281 -14.29 2.13 4.81
C LEU A 281 -14.01 0.65 5.07
N ASP A 282 -15.05 -0.17 5.24
CA ASP A 282 -14.92 -1.61 5.44
C ASP A 282 -14.25 -2.30 4.24
N GLY A 283 -14.68 -1.96 3.03
CA GLY A 283 -14.10 -2.54 1.82
C GLY A 283 -12.63 -2.16 1.56
N THR A 284 -12.13 -1.09 2.20
CA THR A 284 -10.75 -0.60 2.01
C THR A 284 -9.85 -0.89 3.22
N PHE A 285 -10.40 -0.83 4.44
CA PHE A 285 -9.68 -0.83 5.71
C PHE A 285 -10.35 -1.71 6.80
N GLY A 286 -11.35 -2.52 6.46
CA GLY A 286 -12.17 -3.29 7.42
C GLY A 286 -11.44 -4.40 8.18
N ASN A 287 -10.11 -4.50 8.07
CA ASN A 287 -9.31 -5.59 8.63
C ASN A 287 -9.16 -5.55 10.16
N ASP A 288 -9.55 -4.48 10.83
CA ASP A 288 -9.60 -4.45 12.30
C ASP A 288 -10.67 -5.38 12.88
N GLU A 289 -11.80 -5.56 12.18
CA GLU A 289 -12.84 -6.49 12.64
C GLU A 289 -12.35 -7.94 12.63
N ASN A 290 -11.40 -8.27 11.76
CA ASN A 290 -10.75 -9.59 11.79
C ASN A 290 -10.03 -9.82 13.13
N LEU A 291 -9.37 -8.78 13.65
CA LEU A 291 -8.66 -8.86 14.91
C LEU A 291 -9.64 -9.05 16.06
N LEU A 292 -10.76 -8.33 16.04
CA LEU A 292 -11.86 -8.48 16.99
C LEU A 292 -12.46 -9.89 16.95
N TRP A 293 -12.73 -10.42 15.76
CA TRP A 293 -13.23 -11.79 15.60
C TRP A 293 -12.26 -12.83 16.18
N LEU A 294 -10.95 -12.69 15.95
CA LEU A 294 -9.89 -13.56 16.51
C LEU A 294 -9.69 -13.40 18.03
N LEU A 295 -10.29 -12.38 18.65
CA LEU A 295 -10.26 -12.18 20.10
C LEU A 295 -11.41 -12.91 20.80
N GLU A 296 -12.56 -13.00 20.14
CA GLU A 296 -13.74 -13.68 20.70
C GLU A 296 -13.85 -15.15 20.33
N ASN A 297 -13.24 -15.55 19.21
CA ASN A 297 -13.32 -16.90 18.73
C ASN A 297 -11.96 -17.60 18.91
N ASP A 298 -12.01 -18.80 19.51
CA ASP A 298 -10.86 -19.68 19.57
C ASP A 298 -10.43 -20.10 18.16
N HIS A 299 -9.13 -20.12 17.95
CA HIS A 299 -8.54 -20.60 16.70
C HIS A 299 -7.17 -21.21 16.98
N GLU A 300 -6.77 -22.14 16.12
CA GLU A 300 -5.42 -22.68 16.14
C GLU A 300 -4.45 -21.69 15.50
N TYR A 301 -3.25 -21.60 16.08
CA TYR A 301 -2.19 -20.77 15.53
C TYR A 301 -1.60 -21.40 14.27
N TYR A 302 -1.38 -20.58 13.24
CA TYR A 302 -0.73 -21.02 12.01
C TYR A 302 0.79 -21.06 12.08
N PHE A 303 1.42 -20.64 13.18
CA PHE A 303 2.87 -20.75 13.43
C PHE A 303 3.80 -20.31 12.28
N GLY A 304 3.38 -19.36 11.44
CA GLY A 304 4.17 -18.82 10.34
C GLY A 304 3.79 -19.33 8.95
N PHE A 305 2.85 -20.26 8.82
CA PHE A 305 2.46 -20.83 7.53
C PHE A 305 1.99 -19.78 6.51
N THR A 306 1.24 -18.76 6.95
CA THR A 306 0.77 -17.69 6.05
C THR A 306 1.89 -16.76 5.60
N TYR A 307 2.94 -16.58 6.42
CA TYR A 307 4.14 -15.85 6.02
C TYR A 307 4.97 -16.65 5.03
N LEU A 308 5.13 -17.96 5.26
CA LEU A 308 5.82 -18.86 4.34
C LEU A 308 5.18 -18.84 2.95
N ALA A 309 3.84 -18.78 2.89
CA ALA A 309 3.08 -18.65 1.64
C ALA A 309 3.58 -17.50 0.76
N GLY A 310 3.91 -16.34 1.36
CA GLY A 310 4.48 -15.22 0.62
C GLY A 310 5.78 -15.56 -0.08
N PHE A 311 6.71 -16.23 0.60
CA PHE A 311 8.02 -16.59 0.05
C PHE A 311 7.93 -17.67 -1.03
N VAL A 312 7.07 -18.67 -0.83
CA VAL A 312 6.90 -19.78 -1.78
C VAL A 312 5.93 -19.44 -2.92
N ASN A 313 5.32 -18.25 -2.93
CA ASN A 313 4.38 -17.85 -3.97
C ASN A 313 5.02 -17.83 -5.37
N LEU A 314 6.34 -17.64 -5.46
CA LEU A 314 7.10 -17.69 -6.71
C LEU A 314 7.18 -19.09 -7.33
N ILE A 315 6.92 -20.14 -6.54
CA ILE A 315 6.91 -21.52 -7.02
C ILE A 315 5.56 -21.77 -7.69
N PRO A 316 5.51 -22.09 -8.99
CA PRO A 316 4.25 -22.39 -9.67
C PRO A 316 3.49 -23.51 -8.97
N SER A 317 2.16 -23.37 -8.86
CA SER A 317 1.32 -24.38 -8.22
C SER A 317 1.37 -25.74 -8.92
N ALA A 318 1.78 -25.79 -10.19
CA ALA A 318 2.03 -27.05 -10.90
C ALA A 318 3.23 -27.84 -10.34
N LEU A 319 4.23 -27.14 -9.78
CA LEU A 319 5.41 -27.76 -9.17
C LEU A 319 5.20 -28.06 -7.68
N TRP A 320 4.39 -27.26 -6.98
CA TRP A 320 4.04 -27.49 -5.59
C TRP A 320 2.54 -27.26 -5.36
N PRO A 321 1.70 -28.27 -5.64
CA PRO A 321 0.25 -28.17 -5.48
C PRO A 321 -0.18 -27.87 -4.05
N GLU A 322 0.53 -28.42 -3.06
CA GLU A 322 0.20 -28.27 -1.62
C GLU A 322 0.89 -27.08 -0.94
N LYS A 323 1.37 -26.08 -1.68
CA LYS A 323 1.99 -24.90 -1.06
C LYS A 323 0.96 -24.14 -0.20
N PRO A 324 1.37 -23.57 0.95
CA PRO A 324 0.47 -22.89 1.89
C PRO A 324 -0.20 -21.67 1.27
N TRP A 325 -1.35 -21.30 1.84
CA TRP A 325 -2.17 -20.17 1.37
C TRP A 325 -1.84 -18.89 2.14
N GLY A 326 -2.23 -17.75 1.56
CA GLY A 326 -2.20 -16.48 2.26
C GLY A 326 -3.19 -16.48 3.44
N ALA A 327 -3.00 -15.55 4.37
CA ALA A 327 -3.85 -15.46 5.56
C ALA A 327 -5.31 -15.09 5.24
N GLY A 328 -5.59 -14.49 4.08
CA GLY A 328 -6.93 -14.07 3.69
C GLY A 328 -7.91 -15.22 3.41
N PRO A 329 -7.53 -16.22 2.59
CA PRO A 329 -8.27 -17.48 2.47
C PRO A 329 -8.48 -18.20 3.81
N GLU A 330 -7.42 -18.26 4.63
CA GLU A 330 -7.45 -18.95 5.92
C GLU A 330 -8.45 -18.30 6.88
N ILE A 331 -8.36 -16.99 7.11
CA ILE A 331 -9.29 -16.29 8.00
C ILE A 331 -10.72 -16.32 7.45
N ARG A 332 -10.89 -16.32 6.12
CA ARG A 332 -12.20 -16.45 5.51
C ARG A 332 -12.85 -17.78 5.87
N ASN A 333 -12.10 -18.88 5.81
CA ASN A 333 -12.60 -20.20 6.18
C ASN A 333 -12.75 -20.39 7.69
N MET A 334 -12.01 -19.65 8.52
CA MET A 334 -12.26 -19.59 9.96
C MET A 334 -13.60 -18.93 10.27
N ILE A 335 -13.90 -17.79 9.64
CA ILE A 335 -15.15 -17.04 9.86
C ILE A 335 -16.34 -17.75 9.20
N TYR A 336 -16.16 -18.25 7.98
CA TYR A 336 -17.19 -18.92 7.19
C TYR A 336 -16.63 -20.21 6.56
N PRO A 337 -16.68 -21.34 7.30
CA PRO A 337 -16.14 -22.61 6.84
C PRO A 337 -16.67 -23.04 5.46
N GLY A 338 -15.76 -23.47 4.58
CA GLY A 338 -16.08 -23.95 3.24
C GLY A 338 -16.37 -22.86 2.19
N THR A 339 -16.27 -21.57 2.53
CA THR A 339 -16.55 -20.48 1.58
C THR A 339 -15.37 -20.09 0.69
N TYR A 340 -14.16 -20.56 1.00
CA TYR A 340 -13.00 -20.44 0.12
C TYR A 340 -12.47 -21.82 -0.24
N VAL A 341 -12.57 -22.18 -1.51
CA VAL A 341 -12.09 -23.47 -2.05
C VAL A 341 -11.09 -23.20 -3.16
N LYS A 342 -9.90 -23.81 -3.08
CA LYS A 342 -8.85 -23.59 -4.08
C LYS A 342 -9.33 -23.95 -5.50
N GLY A 343 -9.16 -23.00 -6.42
CA GLY A 343 -9.64 -23.16 -7.81
C GLY A 343 -11.16 -23.12 -7.97
N GLY A 344 -11.91 -22.92 -6.89
CA GLY A 344 -13.36 -22.73 -6.91
C GLY A 344 -13.77 -21.39 -7.51
N LEU A 345 -15.01 -21.35 -8.00
CA LEU A 345 -15.67 -20.13 -8.45
C LEU A 345 -16.27 -19.37 -7.27
N HIS A 346 -16.46 -18.06 -7.45
CA HIS A 346 -17.04 -17.13 -6.49
C HIS A 346 -16.28 -17.03 -5.16
N ASN A 347 -14.99 -17.31 -5.19
CA ASN A 347 -14.12 -17.13 -4.04
C ASN A 347 -14.06 -15.66 -3.62
N SER A 348 -14.06 -15.42 -2.31
CA SER A 348 -13.79 -14.10 -1.74
C SER A 348 -12.71 -14.22 -0.67
N SER A 349 -11.69 -13.38 -0.72
CA SER A 349 -10.67 -13.31 0.33
C SER A 349 -10.86 -12.06 1.18
N ILE A 350 -10.40 -12.14 2.42
CA ILE A 350 -10.40 -11.03 3.36
C ILE A 350 -8.96 -10.56 3.51
N THR A 351 -8.75 -9.25 3.53
CA THR A 351 -7.41 -8.71 3.81
C THR A 351 -7.14 -8.73 5.31
N THR A 352 -6.00 -9.29 5.73
CA THR A 352 -5.61 -9.39 7.14
C THR A 352 -4.81 -8.17 7.60
N GLY A 353 -3.77 -7.80 6.87
CA GLY A 353 -2.83 -6.77 7.31
C GLY A 353 -1.89 -7.25 8.43
N LEU A 354 -0.91 -6.40 8.76
CA LEU A 354 0.20 -6.74 9.66
C LEU A 354 -0.25 -7.35 10.99
N LEU A 355 -1.20 -6.72 11.67
CA LEU A 355 -1.57 -7.09 13.04
C LEU A 355 -2.41 -8.37 13.09
N THR A 356 -3.45 -8.44 12.28
CA THR A 356 -4.34 -9.60 12.20
C THR A 356 -3.56 -10.85 11.82
N GLU A 357 -2.72 -10.78 10.79
CA GLU A 357 -1.94 -11.94 10.38
C GLU A 357 -0.91 -12.36 11.44
N ALA A 358 -0.29 -11.41 12.12
CA ALA A 358 0.63 -11.71 13.21
C ALA A 358 -0.09 -12.39 14.40
N ARG A 359 -1.32 -11.96 14.70
CA ARG A 359 -2.17 -12.58 15.71
C ARG A 359 -2.57 -14.01 15.32
N MET A 360 -3.03 -14.22 14.09
CA MET A 360 -3.39 -15.55 13.58
C MET A 360 -2.23 -16.57 13.69
N ASN A 361 -0.99 -16.10 13.54
CA ASN A 361 0.16 -16.99 13.55
C ASN A 361 0.75 -17.21 14.95
N PHE A 362 0.78 -16.17 15.81
CA PHE A 362 1.52 -16.22 17.07
C PHE A 362 0.86 -15.44 18.22
N GLY A 363 -0.43 -15.14 18.13
CA GLY A 363 -1.19 -14.41 19.14
C GLY A 363 -0.65 -12.99 19.41
N LEU A 364 -0.76 -12.54 20.66
CA LEU A 364 -0.30 -11.21 21.08
C LEU A 364 1.21 -11.02 20.84
N LEU A 365 2.02 -12.04 21.13
CA LEU A 365 3.47 -11.98 20.93
C LEU A 365 3.82 -11.71 19.46
N GLY A 366 3.10 -12.35 18.53
CA GLY A 366 3.23 -12.11 17.10
C GLY A 366 3.09 -10.65 16.72
N MET A 367 2.04 -9.99 17.20
CA MET A 367 1.78 -8.57 16.90
C MET A 367 2.93 -7.66 17.37
N LEU A 368 3.44 -7.89 18.58
CA LEU A 368 4.55 -7.14 19.14
C LEU A 368 5.84 -7.32 18.32
N VAL A 369 6.15 -8.57 17.96
CA VAL A 369 7.31 -8.90 17.12
C VAL A 369 7.15 -8.28 15.72
N ALA A 370 5.96 -8.35 15.12
CA ALA A 370 5.69 -7.80 13.80
C ALA A 370 5.92 -6.29 13.74
N VAL A 371 5.47 -5.53 14.74
CA VAL A 371 5.73 -4.09 14.82
C VAL A 371 7.20 -3.77 15.07
N PHE A 372 7.87 -4.56 15.91
CA PHE A 372 9.30 -4.41 16.11
C PHE A 372 10.08 -4.62 14.79
N LEU A 373 9.77 -5.69 14.05
CA LEU A 373 10.39 -5.98 12.75
C LEU A 373 10.07 -4.89 11.73
N TRP A 374 8.81 -4.45 11.65
CA TRP A 374 8.40 -3.33 10.80
C TRP A 374 9.26 -2.09 11.07
N ALA A 375 9.46 -1.70 12.33
CA ALA A 375 10.24 -0.51 12.67
C ALA A 375 11.73 -0.67 12.29
N LYS A 376 12.31 -1.85 12.51
CA LYS A 376 13.72 -2.14 12.15
C LYS A 376 13.93 -2.13 10.64
N ILE A 377 13.05 -2.79 9.88
CA ILE A 377 13.14 -2.84 8.41
C ILE A 377 12.88 -1.45 7.81
N SER A 378 11.89 -0.71 8.33
CA SER A 378 11.61 0.67 7.93
C SER A 378 12.83 1.57 8.13
N LYS A 379 13.51 1.43 9.27
CA LYS A 379 14.77 2.14 9.52
C LYS A 379 15.84 1.71 8.52
N PHE A 380 16.02 0.43 8.26
CA PHE A 380 16.99 -0.04 7.26
C PHE A 380 16.75 0.65 5.90
N PHE A 381 15.51 0.65 5.39
CA PHE A 381 15.17 1.33 4.13
C PHE A 381 15.48 2.82 4.20
N PHE A 382 15.11 3.52 5.28
CA PHE A 382 15.44 4.93 5.45
C PHE A 382 16.96 5.20 5.36
N TRP A 383 17.78 4.35 5.98
CA TRP A 383 19.23 4.48 5.90
C TRP A 383 19.75 4.26 4.49
N ARG A 384 19.16 3.33 3.72
CA ARG A 384 19.49 3.11 2.31
C ARG A 384 19.05 4.26 1.41
N ILE A 385 17.93 4.93 1.71
CA ILE A 385 17.49 6.16 1.01
C ILE A 385 18.55 7.25 1.18
N LEU A 386 19.02 7.48 2.41
CA LEU A 386 20.03 8.49 2.72
C LEU A 386 21.40 8.17 2.13
N ALA A 387 21.78 6.89 2.08
CA ALA A 387 23.05 6.44 1.50
C ALA A 387 23.05 6.42 -0.05
N SER A 388 21.87 6.48 -0.67
CA SER A 388 21.75 6.39 -2.13
C SER A 388 22.11 7.72 -2.81
N THR A 389 23.09 7.67 -3.71
CA THR A 389 23.49 8.82 -4.53
C THR A 389 22.81 8.88 -5.90
N HIS A 390 22.21 7.76 -6.32
CA HIS A 390 21.56 7.60 -7.62
C HIS A 390 20.03 7.58 -7.47
N ILE A 391 19.32 8.34 -8.30
CA ILE A 391 17.86 8.54 -8.20
C ILE A 391 17.10 7.22 -8.25
N VAL A 392 17.38 6.34 -9.21
CA VAL A 392 16.70 5.03 -9.31
C VAL A 392 16.78 4.22 -8.01
N SER A 393 17.99 4.07 -7.44
CA SER A 393 18.18 3.36 -6.17
C SER A 393 17.42 4.05 -5.05
N GLN A 394 17.54 5.37 -4.94
CA GLN A 394 16.88 6.13 -3.89
C GLN A 394 15.36 6.02 -3.96
N THR A 395 14.78 6.15 -5.16
CA THR A 395 13.34 6.00 -5.41
C THR A 395 12.87 4.58 -5.08
N ALA A 396 13.62 3.54 -5.47
CA ALA A 396 13.28 2.15 -5.13
C ALA A 396 13.28 1.91 -3.61
N TRP A 397 14.27 2.41 -2.87
CA TRP A 397 14.29 2.33 -1.41
C TRP A 397 13.15 3.13 -0.77
N LEU A 398 12.82 4.30 -1.32
CA LEU A 398 11.72 5.12 -0.83
C LEU A 398 10.37 4.43 -1.04
N VAL A 399 10.12 3.89 -2.23
CA VAL A 399 8.92 3.07 -2.52
C VAL A 399 8.83 1.85 -1.59
N SER A 400 9.96 1.23 -1.25
CA SER A 400 10.00 0.12 -0.30
C SER A 400 9.55 0.53 1.11
N GLY A 401 10.07 1.65 1.61
CA GLY A 401 9.68 2.22 2.90
C GLY A 401 8.20 2.61 2.95
N ILE A 402 7.68 3.18 1.87
CA ILE A 402 6.26 3.52 1.74
C ILE A 402 5.42 2.25 1.75
N SER A 403 5.74 1.27 0.91
CA SER A 403 5.01 0.00 0.80
C SER A 403 4.92 -0.71 2.15
N LEU A 404 6.01 -0.70 2.92
CA LEU A 404 6.05 -1.29 4.26
C LEU A 404 5.19 -0.53 5.27
N SER A 405 5.03 0.80 5.11
CA SER A 405 4.26 1.64 6.03
C SER A 405 2.79 1.78 5.63
N THR A 406 2.41 1.37 4.43
CA THR A 406 1.05 1.46 3.91
C THR A 406 0.49 0.09 3.55
N MET A 407 1.04 -0.58 2.53
CA MET A 407 0.51 -1.84 2.01
C MET A 407 0.52 -2.96 3.04
N LEU A 408 1.61 -3.11 3.80
CA LEU A 408 1.69 -4.15 4.84
C LEU A 408 0.63 -3.97 5.93
N MET A 409 0.12 -2.76 6.15
CA MET A 409 -0.90 -2.50 7.18
C MET A 409 -2.29 -3.04 6.80
N TYR A 410 -2.61 -3.08 5.50
CA TYR A 410 -3.95 -3.48 5.04
C TYR A 410 -3.99 -4.69 4.11
N SER A 411 -2.86 -5.19 3.60
CA SER A 411 -2.84 -6.38 2.74
C SER A 411 -2.33 -7.60 3.50
N GLU A 412 -2.82 -8.79 3.12
CA GLU A 412 -2.19 -10.04 3.57
C GLU A 412 -0.74 -10.12 3.10
N PHE A 413 0.11 -10.82 3.87
CA PHE A 413 1.54 -10.86 3.63
C PHE A 413 1.88 -11.44 2.26
N LEU A 414 1.16 -12.46 1.79
CA LEU A 414 1.36 -13.04 0.45
C LEU A 414 1.15 -11.99 -0.65
N GLY A 415 0.04 -11.25 -0.59
CA GLY A 415 -0.28 -10.19 -1.54
C GLY A 415 0.71 -9.01 -1.45
N PHE A 416 1.10 -8.63 -0.24
CA PHE A 416 2.14 -7.62 0.00
C PHE A 416 3.48 -8.04 -0.61
N PHE A 417 3.99 -9.21 -0.22
CA PHE A 417 5.32 -9.69 -0.59
C PHE A 417 5.44 -9.94 -2.09
N GLY A 418 4.40 -10.55 -2.69
CA GLY A 418 4.29 -10.71 -4.13
C GLY A 418 4.45 -9.37 -4.85
N ARG A 419 3.65 -8.35 -4.50
CA ARG A 419 3.78 -7.00 -5.10
C ARG A 419 5.13 -6.36 -4.79
N PHE A 420 5.63 -6.51 -3.56
CA PHE A 420 6.89 -5.93 -3.12
C PHE A 420 8.07 -6.38 -3.99
N ILE A 421 8.15 -7.66 -4.35
CA ILE A 421 9.20 -8.17 -5.25
C ILE A 421 9.18 -7.45 -6.60
N PHE A 422 8.02 -7.31 -7.23
CA PHE A 422 7.89 -6.66 -8.54
C PHE A 422 8.11 -5.15 -8.49
N LEU A 423 7.82 -4.49 -7.37
CA LEU A 423 8.12 -3.07 -7.18
C LEU A 423 9.60 -2.82 -6.85
N PHE A 424 10.26 -3.77 -6.17
CA PHE A 424 11.61 -3.60 -5.64
C PHE A 424 12.71 -4.09 -6.57
N VAL A 425 12.63 -5.34 -7.05
CA VAL A 425 13.73 -6.02 -7.73
C VAL A 425 14.01 -5.43 -9.14
N PRO A 426 13.01 -5.24 -10.01
CA PRO A 426 13.24 -4.82 -11.40
C PRO A 426 13.98 -3.48 -11.55
N PRO A 427 13.71 -2.42 -10.76
CA PRO A 427 14.51 -1.19 -10.78
C PRO A 427 16.01 -1.40 -10.58
N PHE A 428 16.43 -2.29 -9.67
CA PHE A 428 17.85 -2.55 -9.42
C PHE A 428 18.50 -3.35 -10.55
N VAL A 429 17.80 -4.35 -11.08
CA VAL A 429 18.27 -5.16 -12.22
C VAL A 429 18.50 -4.25 -13.43
N LEU A 430 17.52 -3.41 -13.79
CA LEU A 430 17.65 -2.51 -14.93
C LEU A 430 18.73 -1.45 -14.71
N LEU A 431 18.87 -0.90 -13.50
CA LEU A 431 19.95 0.03 -13.19
C LEU A 431 21.33 -0.61 -13.40
N MET A 432 21.50 -1.87 -12.98
CA MET A 432 22.73 -2.62 -13.17
C MET A 432 23.02 -2.83 -14.66
N LEU A 433 22.03 -3.27 -15.44
CA LEU A 433 22.17 -3.47 -16.90
C LEU A 433 22.54 -2.16 -17.62
N VAL A 434 21.89 -1.05 -17.29
CA VAL A 434 22.21 0.27 -17.87
C VAL A 434 23.65 0.68 -17.58
N ARG A 435 24.18 0.38 -16.38
CA ARG A 435 25.57 0.67 -16.03
C ARG A 435 26.56 -0.20 -16.79
N ILE A 436 26.29 -1.50 -16.89
CA ILE A 436 27.12 -2.45 -17.65
C ILE A 436 27.20 -2.01 -19.12
N LEU A 437 26.06 -1.71 -19.73
CA LEU A 437 25.99 -1.28 -21.13
C LEU A 437 26.79 0.00 -21.38
N LYS A 438 26.64 1.01 -20.51
CA LYS A 438 27.40 2.26 -20.61
C LYS A 438 28.91 2.04 -20.45
N GLN A 439 29.32 1.10 -19.61
CA GLN A 439 30.72 0.76 -19.44
C GLN A 439 31.29 0.08 -20.68
N ALA A 440 30.54 -0.87 -21.28
CA ALA A 440 30.93 -1.53 -22.52
C ALA A 440 31.11 -0.53 -23.67
N ILE A 441 30.15 0.37 -23.87
CA ILE A 441 30.22 1.42 -24.91
C ILE A 441 31.45 2.32 -24.72
N ARG A 442 31.77 2.69 -23.47
CA ARG A 442 32.96 3.51 -23.17
C ARG A 442 34.27 2.78 -23.45
N LEU A 443 34.31 1.46 -23.25
CA LEU A 443 35.51 0.66 -23.54
C LEU A 443 35.70 0.53 -25.06
N GLN A 444 34.62 0.29 -25.81
CA GLN A 444 34.68 0.24 -27.27
C GLN A 444 35.14 1.57 -27.87
N ALA A 445 34.62 2.70 -27.36
CA ALA A 445 35.02 4.04 -27.81
C ALA A 445 36.46 4.44 -27.44
N LYS A 446 37.14 3.71 -26.55
CA LYS A 446 38.57 3.91 -26.24
C LYS A 446 39.50 3.09 -27.13
N ASN A 447 38.98 2.04 -27.77
CA ASN A 447 39.73 1.13 -28.63
C ASN A 447 39.60 1.50 -30.12
N MET A 448 38.72 2.44 -30.45
CA MET A 448 38.65 3.14 -31.73
C MET A 448 39.40 4.46 -31.62
#